data_AF-A0A099ZJP5-F1
#
_entry.id   AF-A0A099ZJP5-F1
#
_cell.length_a   1.000
_cell.length_b   1.000
_cell.length_c   1.000
_cell.angle_alpha   90.00
_cell.angle_beta   90.00
_cell.angle_gamma   90.00
#
_symmetry.space_group_name_H-M   'P 1'
#
loop_
_entity.id
_entity.type
_entity.pdbx_description
1 polymer ?
#
loop_
_entity_poly.entity_id
_entity_poly.type
_entity_poly.pdbx_seq_one_letter_code
_entity_poly.pdbx_strand_id
1 'polypeptide(L)'
;PIPIDDLAEIDYSLNSLPAVSQPYIDLDLKGIVYPGGNYSAPSFEAAPFTVPDQSDSMLYLAFSEYFFQTSSFAYYTAGAFNITIAEETCSYFNISTEIFGSIIPEVGQYSVTPYPVMLKLMATETPIISLQQDSFTLEILGSMEVFAVLPDSSTQSLFTMSIAANTSIAVNIFDQKLMGSLCLNRLQYSLTRSNVGFFEV
;
A
#
# COMPACT_ATOMS: atom_id res chain seq x y z
N PRO A 1 -4.86 21.69 -7.36
CA PRO A 1 -4.75 20.51 -6.47
C PRO A 1 -4.86 20.94 -5.01
N ILE A 2 -5.45 20.12 -4.17
CA ILE A 2 -5.67 20.36 -2.73
C ILE A 2 -4.85 19.30 -1.97
N PRO A 3 -4.06 19.65 -0.96
CA PRO A 3 -3.33 18.67 -0.16
C PRO A 3 -4.25 17.68 0.55
N ILE A 4 -3.93 16.40 0.46
CA ILE A 4 -4.50 15.35 1.32
C ILE A 4 -3.64 15.27 2.59
N ASP A 5 -2.32 15.20 2.40
CA ASP A 5 -1.28 15.19 3.41
C ASP A 5 0.06 15.70 2.81
N ASP A 6 1.18 15.43 3.48
CA ASP A 6 2.52 15.86 3.04
C ASP A 6 3.04 15.10 1.79
N LEU A 7 2.38 14.00 1.41
CA LEU A 7 2.83 13.10 0.33
C LEU A 7 1.98 13.23 -0.94
N ALA A 8 0.71 13.59 -0.81
CA ALA A 8 -0.23 13.57 -1.93
C ALA A 8 -1.20 14.77 -1.97
N GLU A 9 -1.56 15.16 -3.19
CA GLU A 9 -2.53 16.21 -3.48
C GLU A 9 -3.59 15.71 -4.48
N ILE A 10 -4.81 16.25 -4.39
CA ILE A 10 -5.95 15.85 -5.23
C ILE A 10 -6.48 16.98 -6.11
N ASP A 11 -6.74 16.70 -7.38
CA ASP A 11 -7.42 17.59 -8.32
C ASP A 11 -8.91 17.20 -8.47
N TYR A 12 -9.79 17.97 -7.83
CA TYR A 12 -11.25 17.89 -7.98
C TYR A 12 -11.82 18.92 -8.97
N SER A 13 -10.99 19.50 -9.85
CA SER A 13 -11.51 20.41 -10.88
C SER A 13 -12.54 19.69 -11.77
N LEU A 14 -13.50 20.46 -12.28
CA LEU A 14 -14.48 19.96 -13.24
C LEU A 14 -13.76 19.44 -14.50
N ASN A 15 -14.09 18.22 -14.89
CA ASN A 15 -13.64 17.59 -16.13
C ASN A 15 -14.48 18.05 -17.33
N SER A 16 -15.76 18.36 -17.10
CA SER A 16 -16.73 18.84 -18.08
C SER A 16 -17.65 19.89 -17.45
N LEU A 17 -18.48 20.56 -18.26
CA LEU A 17 -19.53 21.43 -17.73
C LEU A 17 -20.60 20.58 -17.01
N PRO A 18 -21.17 21.06 -15.89
CA PRO A 18 -22.26 20.36 -15.21
C PRO A 18 -23.40 19.99 -16.16
N ALA A 19 -23.79 18.72 -16.16
CA ALA A 19 -24.91 18.24 -16.95
C ALA A 19 -26.19 18.33 -16.10
N VAL A 20 -27.16 19.13 -16.55
CA VAL A 20 -28.44 19.32 -15.85
C VAL A 20 -29.50 18.46 -16.52
N SER A 21 -30.01 17.47 -15.79
CA SER A 21 -31.16 16.66 -16.17
C SER A 21 -32.32 16.92 -15.19
N GLN A 22 -33.51 16.39 -15.48
CA GLN A 22 -34.56 16.28 -14.47
C GLN A 22 -34.65 14.80 -14.09
N PRO A 23 -34.41 14.39 -12.84
CA PRO A 23 -34.39 15.21 -11.60
C PRO A 23 -33.02 15.57 -11.00
N TYR A 24 -31.87 15.31 -11.66
CA TYR A 24 -30.54 15.43 -11.05
C TYR A 24 -29.56 16.31 -11.83
N ILE A 25 -28.44 16.67 -11.20
CA ILE A 25 -27.32 17.39 -11.83
C ILE A 25 -26.07 16.53 -11.67
N ASP A 26 -25.39 16.25 -12.77
CA ASP A 26 -24.13 15.51 -12.77
C ASP A 26 -22.94 16.47 -12.81
N LEU A 27 -21.97 16.19 -11.94
CA LEU A 27 -20.72 16.94 -11.82
C LEU A 27 -19.55 15.98 -12.07
N ASP A 28 -19.00 16.01 -13.27
CA ASP A 28 -17.80 15.22 -13.57
C ASP A 28 -16.58 15.91 -12.98
N LEU A 29 -16.00 15.32 -11.94
CA LEU A 29 -14.74 15.75 -11.34
C LEU A 29 -13.60 14.93 -11.91
N LYS A 30 -12.41 15.54 -12.08
CA LYS A 30 -11.22 14.81 -12.52
C LYS A 30 -10.84 13.67 -11.56
N GLY A 31 -10.83 13.95 -10.25
CA GLY A 31 -10.51 12.97 -9.22
C GLY A 31 -9.11 12.36 -9.41
N ILE A 32 -8.09 13.19 -9.66
CA ILE A 32 -6.72 12.71 -9.87
C ILE A 32 -5.89 12.99 -8.64
N VAL A 33 -5.16 11.98 -8.15
CA VAL A 33 -4.19 12.15 -7.07
C VAL A 33 -2.77 12.22 -7.65
N TYR A 34 -2.02 13.22 -7.20
CA TYR A 34 -0.64 13.49 -7.60
C TYR A 34 0.30 13.33 -6.39
N PRO A 35 1.54 12.84 -6.59
CA PRO A 35 2.59 13.00 -5.59
C PRO A 35 2.83 14.49 -5.31
N GLY A 36 3.09 14.84 -4.06
CA GLY A 36 3.32 16.22 -3.62
C GLY A 36 4.36 16.94 -4.49
N GLY A 37 3.97 18.07 -5.08
CA GLY A 37 4.84 18.88 -5.94
C GLY A 37 5.16 18.30 -7.32
N ASN A 38 4.66 17.11 -7.70
CA ASN A 38 4.85 16.52 -9.02
C ASN A 38 3.52 16.20 -9.70
N TYR A 39 3.17 16.99 -10.71
CA TYR A 39 1.89 16.90 -11.43
C TYR A 39 1.99 16.17 -12.77
N SER A 40 2.96 15.28 -12.92
CA SER A 40 3.08 14.45 -14.12
C SER A 40 1.84 13.56 -14.23
N ALA A 41 1.22 13.54 -15.41
CA ALA A 41 0.01 12.74 -15.63
C ALA A 41 0.33 11.25 -15.42
N PRO A 42 -0.45 10.54 -14.59
CA PRO A 42 -0.30 9.10 -14.44
C PRO A 42 -0.57 8.40 -15.78
N SER A 43 0.14 7.31 -16.08
CA SER A 43 -0.01 6.56 -17.34
C SER A 43 -1.27 5.71 -17.43
N PHE A 44 -2.15 5.75 -16.41
CA PHE A 44 -3.40 5.01 -16.39
C PHE A 44 -4.45 5.72 -17.27
N GLU A 45 -5.34 4.95 -17.87
CA GLU A 45 -6.49 5.48 -18.61
C GLU A 45 -7.76 5.33 -17.77
N ALA A 46 -8.55 6.40 -17.69
CA ALA A 46 -9.83 6.37 -17.00
C ALA A 46 -10.86 5.62 -17.86
N ALA A 47 -11.38 4.52 -17.34
CA ALA A 47 -12.51 3.83 -17.94
C ALA A 47 -13.83 4.56 -17.62
N PRO A 48 -14.75 4.67 -18.59
CA PRO A 48 -16.10 5.17 -18.30
C PRO A 48 -16.82 4.19 -17.38
N PHE A 49 -17.61 4.73 -16.46
CA PHE A 49 -18.47 3.94 -15.57
C PHE A 49 -19.84 4.62 -15.48
N THR A 50 -20.86 3.86 -15.10
CA THR A 50 -22.22 4.37 -14.92
C THR A 50 -22.60 4.35 -13.45
N VAL A 51 -23.30 5.39 -13.02
CA VAL A 51 -23.93 5.43 -11.71
C VAL A 51 -25.36 4.88 -11.88
N PRO A 52 -25.82 3.95 -11.04
CA PRO A 52 -27.19 3.47 -11.11
C PRO A 52 -28.18 4.62 -10.88
N ASP A 53 -29.28 4.64 -11.65
CA ASP A 53 -30.37 5.59 -11.44
C ASP A 53 -31.08 5.29 -10.11
N GLN A 54 -30.65 5.99 -9.06
CA GLN A 54 -31.26 5.98 -7.75
C GLN A 54 -31.72 7.39 -7.38
N SER A 55 -32.85 7.49 -6.67
CA SER A 55 -33.44 8.77 -6.24
C SER A 55 -33.85 8.76 -4.77
N ASP A 56 -33.26 7.87 -3.99
CA ASP A 56 -33.48 7.75 -2.55
C ASP A 56 -32.57 8.67 -1.70
N SER A 57 -31.60 9.34 -2.33
CA SER A 57 -30.62 10.21 -1.68
C SER A 57 -30.46 11.55 -2.41
N MET A 58 -30.06 12.60 -1.69
CA MET A 58 -29.84 13.94 -2.25
C MET A 58 -28.52 14.07 -3.02
N LEU A 59 -27.55 13.21 -2.73
CA LEU A 59 -26.20 13.24 -3.30
C LEU A 59 -25.72 11.81 -3.48
N TYR A 60 -25.17 11.54 -4.67
CA TYR A 60 -24.44 10.31 -4.97
C TYR A 60 -23.00 10.68 -5.29
N LEU A 61 -22.07 9.94 -4.70
CA LEU A 61 -20.65 10.05 -5.00
C LEU A 61 -20.22 8.72 -5.63
N ALA A 62 -19.57 8.81 -6.77
CA ALA A 62 -19.03 7.66 -7.46
C ALA A 62 -17.54 7.87 -7.70
N PHE A 63 -16.77 6.82 -7.43
CA PHE A 63 -15.32 6.82 -7.53
C PHE A 63 -14.91 5.80 -8.58
N SER A 64 -14.07 6.21 -9.52
CA SER A 64 -13.53 5.33 -10.55
C SER A 64 -12.38 4.48 -10.01
N GLU A 65 -12.10 3.36 -10.65
CA GLU A 65 -10.85 2.61 -10.42
C GLU A 65 -9.62 3.52 -10.60
N TYR A 66 -9.68 4.40 -11.61
CA TYR A 66 -8.64 5.38 -11.92
C TYR A 66 -8.32 6.32 -10.74
N PHE A 67 -9.32 6.80 -10.01
CA PHE A 67 -9.11 7.59 -8.79
C PHE A 67 -8.23 6.84 -7.78
N PHE A 68 -8.53 5.56 -7.54
CA PHE A 68 -7.76 4.75 -6.60
C PHE A 68 -6.37 4.38 -7.15
N GLN A 69 -6.25 4.05 -8.44
CA GLN A 69 -4.95 3.77 -9.08
C GLN A 69 -4.00 4.96 -9.02
N THR A 70 -4.48 6.18 -9.31
CA THR A 70 -3.66 7.39 -9.20
C THR A 70 -3.28 7.69 -7.75
N SER A 71 -4.16 7.39 -6.79
CA SER A 71 -3.85 7.45 -5.36
C SER A 71 -2.69 6.51 -5.00
N SER A 72 -2.80 5.23 -5.37
CA SER A 72 -1.75 4.23 -5.11
C SER A 72 -0.41 4.66 -5.71
N PHE A 73 -0.43 5.12 -6.97
CA PHE A 73 0.75 5.62 -7.67
C PHE A 73 1.40 6.82 -6.97
N ALA A 74 0.61 7.79 -6.53
CA ALA A 74 1.09 8.98 -5.84
C ALA A 74 1.85 8.61 -4.55
N TYR A 75 1.23 7.78 -3.69
CA TYR A 75 1.84 7.34 -2.44
C TYR A 75 3.06 6.43 -2.67
N TYR A 76 3.03 5.57 -3.69
CA TYR A 76 4.19 4.76 -4.08
C TYR A 76 5.38 5.62 -4.50
N THR A 77 5.14 6.60 -5.38
CA THR A 77 6.19 7.51 -5.86
C THR A 77 6.74 8.39 -4.73
N ALA A 78 5.90 8.73 -3.76
CA ALA A 78 6.29 9.47 -2.56
C ALA A 78 7.01 8.61 -1.50
N GLY A 79 7.15 7.29 -1.72
CA GLY A 79 7.87 6.39 -0.83
C GLY A 79 7.07 5.89 0.38
N ALA A 80 5.75 6.05 0.39
CA ALA A 80 4.88 5.65 1.52
C ALA A 80 4.90 4.14 1.80
N PHE A 81 5.24 3.32 0.81
CA PHE A 81 5.32 1.85 0.94
C PHE A 81 6.71 1.34 1.34
N ASN A 82 7.57 2.21 1.89
CA ASN A 82 8.89 1.84 2.42
C ASN A 82 8.87 1.96 3.95
N ILE A 83 8.92 0.82 4.65
CA ILE A 83 8.81 0.76 6.11
C ILE A 83 10.03 0.05 6.67
N THR A 84 10.63 0.63 7.71
CA THR A 84 11.65 -0.04 8.52
C THR A 84 11.08 -0.37 9.89
N ILE A 85 11.05 -1.66 10.23
CA ILE A 85 10.65 -2.17 11.54
C ILE A 85 11.92 -2.57 12.28
N ALA A 86 12.20 -1.87 13.38
CA ALA A 86 13.26 -2.19 14.32
C ALA A 86 12.68 -2.17 15.74
N GLU A 87 13.49 -2.50 16.74
CA GLU A 87 13.09 -2.55 18.16
C GLU A 87 12.41 -1.25 18.63
N GLU A 88 12.92 -0.09 18.18
CA GLU A 88 12.37 1.23 18.50
C GLU A 88 10.96 1.45 17.92
N THR A 89 10.65 0.81 16.79
CA THR A 89 9.38 0.96 16.06
C THR A 89 8.32 -0.03 16.53
N CYS A 90 8.71 -1.16 17.13
CA CYS A 90 7.79 -2.24 17.51
C CYS A 90 8.11 -2.81 18.90
N SER A 91 7.71 -2.09 19.95
CA SER A 91 7.93 -2.53 21.34
C SER A 91 7.15 -3.79 21.74
N TYR A 92 6.14 -4.20 20.95
CA TYR A 92 5.32 -5.38 21.20
C TYR A 92 5.98 -6.69 20.77
N PHE A 93 6.92 -6.65 19.84
CA PHE A 93 7.64 -7.81 19.35
C PHE A 93 9.15 -7.57 19.49
N ASN A 94 9.79 -8.29 20.40
CA ASN A 94 11.25 -8.28 20.50
C ASN A 94 11.82 -9.10 19.33
N ILE A 95 12.02 -8.48 18.18
CA ILE A 95 12.49 -9.16 16.97
C ILE A 95 14.00 -9.39 17.10
N SER A 96 14.43 -10.65 17.32
CA SER A 96 15.84 -11.01 17.50
C SER A 96 16.25 -12.23 16.67
N THR A 97 17.55 -12.41 16.47
CA THR A 97 18.09 -13.60 15.80
C THR A 97 17.80 -14.89 16.56
N GLU A 98 17.58 -14.83 17.87
CA GLU A 98 17.15 -15.99 18.67
C GLU A 98 15.72 -16.42 18.32
N ILE A 99 14.78 -15.48 18.22
CA ILE A 99 13.41 -15.78 17.80
C ILE A 99 13.39 -16.32 16.37
N PHE A 100 14.10 -15.66 15.45
CA PHE A 100 14.23 -16.17 14.09
C PHE A 100 14.89 -17.54 14.07
N GLY A 101 15.91 -17.79 14.90
CA GLY A 101 16.58 -19.08 15.03
C GLY A 101 15.68 -20.23 15.47
N SER A 102 14.58 -19.93 16.19
CA SER A 102 13.58 -20.94 16.58
C SER A 102 12.71 -21.43 15.42
N ILE A 103 12.61 -20.64 14.33
CA ILE A 103 11.82 -20.93 13.13
C ILE A 103 12.73 -21.33 11.97
N ILE A 104 13.87 -20.65 11.85
CA ILE A 104 14.89 -20.78 10.80
C ILE A 104 16.22 -21.14 11.47
N PRO A 105 16.52 -22.44 11.66
CA PRO A 105 17.72 -22.90 12.38
C PRO A 105 19.03 -22.29 11.87
N GLU A 106 19.13 -22.00 10.58
CA GLU A 106 20.25 -21.34 9.91
C GLU A 106 20.56 -19.96 10.50
N VAL A 107 19.53 -19.21 10.91
CA VAL A 107 19.70 -17.92 11.60
C VAL A 107 20.21 -18.13 13.03
N GLY A 108 19.79 -19.20 13.70
CA GLY A 108 20.31 -19.55 15.03
C GLY A 108 21.80 -19.92 15.01
N GLN A 109 22.29 -20.46 13.90
CA GLN A 109 23.71 -20.78 13.71
C GLN A 109 24.57 -19.56 13.35
N TYR A 110 23.95 -18.46 12.92
CA TYR A 110 24.66 -17.24 12.54
C TYR A 110 25.40 -16.59 13.72
N SER A 111 24.83 -16.61 14.93
CA SER A 111 25.47 -16.06 16.12
C SER A 111 25.05 -16.79 17.40
N VAL A 112 26.01 -17.01 18.30
CA VAL A 112 25.79 -17.55 19.65
C VAL A 112 25.11 -16.53 20.56
N THR A 113 25.34 -15.22 20.33
CA THR A 113 24.69 -14.14 21.07
C THR A 113 23.52 -13.61 20.26
N PRO A 114 22.31 -13.48 20.85
CA PRO A 114 21.17 -12.88 20.17
C PRO A 114 21.45 -11.43 19.78
N TYR A 115 21.15 -11.08 18.53
CA TYR A 115 21.20 -9.70 18.04
C TYR A 115 19.78 -9.21 17.72
N PRO A 116 19.49 -7.91 17.93
CA PRO A 116 18.26 -7.31 17.42
C PRO A 116 18.18 -7.47 15.90
N VAL A 117 16.96 -7.60 15.39
CA VAL A 117 16.68 -7.72 13.97
C VAL A 117 15.96 -6.49 13.46
N MET A 118 16.40 -6.02 12.30
CA MET A 118 15.74 -4.95 11.56
C MET A 118 15.15 -5.52 10.27
N LEU A 119 13.87 -5.22 10.03
CA LEU A 119 13.14 -5.58 8.82
C LEU A 119 12.95 -4.34 7.96
N LYS A 120 13.34 -4.41 6.68
CA LYS A 120 13.02 -3.38 5.69
C LYS A 120 12.02 -3.95 4.71
N LEU A 121 10.81 -3.42 4.72
CA LEU A 121 9.74 -3.76 3.79
C LEU A 121 9.61 -2.65 2.75
N MET A 122 9.53 -3.04 1.49
CA MET A 122 9.36 -2.11 0.38
C MET A 122 8.47 -2.70 -0.70
N ALA A 123 7.58 -1.88 -1.27
CA ALA A 123 6.90 -2.25 -2.50
C ALA A 123 7.90 -2.21 -3.67
N THR A 124 7.89 -3.23 -4.53
CA THR A 124 8.80 -3.34 -5.69
C THR A 124 8.24 -2.65 -6.93
N GLU A 125 6.93 -2.41 -6.93
CA GLU A 125 6.18 -1.70 -7.96
C GLU A 125 4.98 -0.99 -7.35
N THR A 126 4.29 -0.18 -8.15
CA THR A 126 3.08 0.52 -7.69
C THR A 126 2.01 -0.51 -7.30
N PRO A 127 1.48 -0.49 -6.07
CA PRO A 127 0.41 -1.40 -5.69
C PRO A 127 -0.81 -1.25 -6.58
N ILE A 128 -1.37 -2.37 -7.02
CA ILE A 128 -2.44 -2.40 -8.01
C ILE A 128 -3.77 -2.44 -7.28
N ILE A 129 -4.62 -1.46 -7.59
CA ILE A 129 -5.99 -1.44 -7.11
C ILE A 129 -6.92 -1.80 -8.28
N SER A 130 -7.80 -2.77 -8.05
CA SER A 130 -8.83 -3.17 -9.02
C SER A 130 -10.22 -3.01 -8.41
N LEU A 131 -11.12 -2.38 -9.17
CA LEU A 131 -12.49 -2.13 -8.77
C LEU A 131 -13.42 -2.75 -9.81
N GLN A 132 -13.89 -3.95 -9.52
CA GLN A 132 -14.81 -4.72 -10.36
C GLN A 132 -16.16 -4.83 -9.66
N GLN A 133 -17.18 -5.28 -10.42
CA GLN A 133 -18.47 -5.60 -9.83
C GLN A 133 -18.30 -6.65 -8.73
N ASP A 134 -18.75 -6.31 -7.51
CA ASP A 134 -18.64 -7.13 -6.29
C ASP A 134 -17.23 -7.43 -5.77
N SER A 135 -16.18 -6.84 -6.37
CA SER A 135 -14.79 -7.08 -5.98
C SER A 135 -13.98 -5.79 -5.98
N PHE A 136 -13.49 -5.41 -4.81
CA PHE A 136 -12.58 -4.29 -4.64
C PHE A 136 -11.33 -4.77 -3.93
N THR A 137 -10.20 -4.80 -4.65
CA THR A 137 -8.97 -5.42 -4.17
C THR A 137 -7.75 -4.51 -4.31
N LEU A 138 -6.77 -4.76 -3.44
CA LEU A 138 -5.43 -4.20 -3.45
C LEU A 138 -4.43 -5.35 -3.51
N GLU A 139 -3.55 -5.31 -4.51
CA GLU A 139 -2.43 -6.21 -4.68
C GLU A 139 -1.11 -5.46 -4.46
N ILE A 140 -0.29 -5.98 -3.54
CA ILE A 140 1.01 -5.41 -3.21
C ILE A 140 2.06 -6.47 -3.51
N LEU A 141 2.96 -6.16 -4.45
CA LEU A 141 4.21 -6.88 -4.63
C LEU A 141 5.33 -6.10 -3.96
N GLY A 142 6.15 -6.79 -3.20
CA GLY A 142 7.21 -6.18 -2.42
C GLY A 142 8.35 -7.12 -2.11
N SER A 143 9.32 -6.59 -1.38
CA SER A 143 10.41 -7.35 -0.79
C SER A 143 10.51 -7.04 0.69
N MET A 144 11.01 -8.02 1.44
CA MET A 144 11.44 -7.83 2.81
C MET A 144 12.89 -8.26 2.95
N GLU A 145 13.72 -7.34 3.40
CA GLU A 145 15.10 -7.61 3.77
C GLU A 145 15.23 -7.69 5.28
N VAL A 146 15.91 -8.74 5.74
CA VAL A 146 16.10 -9.03 7.15
C VAL A 146 17.57 -8.85 7.51
N PHE A 147 17.83 -8.03 8.53
CA PHE A 147 19.18 -7.69 8.99
C PHE A 147 19.35 -8.01 10.47
N ALA A 148 20.53 -8.47 10.87
CA ALA A 148 20.98 -8.42 12.26
C ALA A 148 21.63 -7.06 12.52
N VAL A 149 21.34 -6.45 13.68
CA VAL A 149 21.97 -5.22 14.16
C VAL A 149 23.09 -5.60 15.13
N LEU A 150 24.33 -5.32 14.75
CA LEU A 150 25.52 -5.67 15.52
C LEU A 150 25.79 -4.67 16.66
N PRO A 151 26.62 -5.02 17.67
CA PRO A 151 26.90 -4.13 18.80
C PRO A 151 27.55 -2.78 18.42
N ASP A 152 28.20 -2.71 17.26
CA ASP A 152 28.76 -1.47 16.70
C ASP A 152 27.73 -0.64 15.91
N SER A 153 26.45 -1.00 15.99
CA SER A 153 25.32 -0.41 15.26
C SER A 153 25.35 -0.63 13.73
N SER A 154 26.28 -1.45 13.22
CA SER A 154 26.25 -1.86 11.83
C SER A 154 25.19 -2.93 11.58
N THR A 155 24.72 -3.03 10.34
CA THR A 155 23.68 -4.00 9.95
C THR A 155 24.25 -5.05 9.02
N GLN A 156 24.03 -6.32 9.33
CA GLN A 156 24.41 -7.43 8.46
C GLN A 156 23.17 -8.10 7.87
N SER A 157 23.10 -8.16 6.54
CA SER A 157 22.00 -8.82 5.82
C SER A 157 22.01 -10.32 6.08
N LEU A 158 20.89 -10.85 6.57
CA LEU A 158 20.68 -12.28 6.81
C LEU A 158 20.05 -12.93 5.58
N PHE A 159 18.93 -12.41 5.11
CA PHE A 159 18.23 -12.90 3.93
C PHE A 159 17.22 -11.88 3.38
N THR A 160 16.75 -12.12 2.17
CA THR A 160 15.76 -11.32 1.45
C THR A 160 14.64 -12.22 0.95
N MET A 161 13.40 -11.79 1.14
CA MET A 161 12.20 -12.46 0.65
C MET A 161 11.42 -11.58 -0.31
N SER A 162 10.78 -12.20 -1.29
CA SER A 162 9.73 -11.58 -2.08
C SER A 162 8.39 -11.76 -1.36
N ILE A 163 7.51 -10.76 -1.45
CA ILE A 163 6.20 -10.73 -0.82
C ILE A 163 5.15 -10.43 -1.89
N ALA A 164 4.06 -11.20 -1.87
CA ALA A 164 2.84 -10.88 -2.61
C ALA A 164 1.65 -10.91 -1.64
N ALA A 165 1.01 -9.76 -1.45
CA ALA A 165 -0.17 -9.62 -0.61
C ALA A 165 -1.40 -9.29 -1.47
N ASN A 166 -2.50 -10.00 -1.23
CA ASN A 166 -3.80 -9.72 -1.81
C ASN A 166 -4.78 -9.38 -0.69
N THR A 167 -5.47 -8.26 -0.85
CA THR A 167 -6.29 -7.65 0.19
C THR A 167 -7.62 -7.21 -0.40
N SER A 168 -8.72 -7.38 0.33
CA SER A 168 -10.02 -6.80 -0.01
C SER A 168 -10.17 -5.42 0.63
N ILE A 169 -10.79 -4.49 -0.08
CA ILE A 169 -11.05 -3.13 0.37
C ILE A 169 -12.55 -2.96 0.61
N ALA A 170 -12.92 -2.49 1.79
CA ALA A 170 -14.24 -1.96 2.07
C ALA A 170 -14.14 -0.45 2.24
N VAL A 171 -15.06 0.30 1.62
CA VAL A 171 -15.05 1.76 1.69
C VAL A 171 -16.29 2.27 2.39
N ASN A 172 -16.11 3.31 3.21
CA ASN A 172 -17.19 4.01 3.87
C ASN A 172 -16.91 5.52 3.86
N ILE A 173 -17.94 6.33 4.06
CA ILE A 173 -17.80 7.76 4.28
C ILE A 173 -18.03 8.05 5.76
N PHE A 174 -17.04 8.66 6.40
CA PHE A 174 -17.14 9.08 7.79
C PHE A 174 -16.54 10.48 7.94
N ASP A 175 -17.26 11.38 8.61
CA ASP A 175 -16.85 12.77 8.79
C ASP A 175 -16.41 13.46 7.48
N GLN A 176 -17.21 13.28 6.42
CA GLN A 176 -16.95 13.82 5.07
C GLN A 176 -15.65 13.31 4.41
N LYS A 177 -15.06 12.25 4.94
CA LYS A 177 -13.85 11.61 4.39
C LYS A 177 -14.16 10.22 3.87
N LEU A 178 -13.56 9.86 2.74
CA LEU A 178 -13.55 8.50 2.22
C LEU A 178 -12.57 7.66 3.06
N MET A 179 -13.10 6.67 3.76
CA MET A 179 -12.31 5.76 4.59
C MET A 179 -12.26 4.38 3.96
N GLY A 180 -11.06 3.81 3.85
CA GLY A 180 -10.84 2.43 3.43
C GLY A 180 -10.52 1.53 4.62
N SER A 181 -11.13 0.36 4.67
CA SER A 181 -10.76 -0.75 5.55
C SER A 181 -10.18 -1.87 4.72
N LEU A 182 -9.05 -2.41 5.14
CA LEU A 182 -8.30 -3.43 4.43
C LEU A 182 -8.44 -4.78 5.16
N CYS A 183 -8.78 -5.83 4.42
CA CYS A 183 -8.81 -7.20 4.92
C CYS A 183 -7.82 -8.06 4.14
N LEU A 184 -6.76 -8.53 4.79
CA LEU A 184 -5.75 -9.37 4.14
C LEU A 184 -6.35 -10.74 3.81
N ASN A 185 -6.45 -11.05 2.51
CA ASN A 185 -6.97 -12.33 2.04
C ASN A 185 -5.87 -13.38 1.99
N ARG A 186 -4.72 -13.00 1.42
CA ARG A 186 -3.59 -13.90 1.20
C ARG A 186 -2.27 -13.15 1.29
N LEU A 187 -1.32 -13.73 2.02
CA LEU A 187 0.07 -13.31 2.05
C LEU A 187 0.93 -14.48 1.59
N GLN A 188 1.66 -14.28 0.50
CA GLN A 188 2.63 -15.23 -0.02
C GLN A 188 4.01 -14.63 0.08
N TYR A 189 4.98 -15.46 0.38
CA TYR A 189 6.37 -15.05 0.53
C TYR A 189 7.27 -16.15 -0.01
N SER A 190 8.43 -15.76 -0.54
CA SER A 190 9.40 -16.71 -1.08
C SER A 190 10.83 -16.23 -0.86
N LEU A 191 11.74 -17.16 -0.54
CA LEU A 191 13.14 -16.84 -0.35
C LEU A 191 13.77 -16.40 -1.67
N THR A 192 14.33 -15.19 -1.70
CA THR A 192 15.03 -14.67 -2.88
C THR A 192 16.54 -14.83 -2.74
N ARG A 193 17.08 -14.51 -1.57
CA ARG A 193 18.51 -14.64 -1.25
C ARG A 193 18.69 -14.95 0.23
N SER A 194 19.69 -15.76 0.57
CA SER A 194 20.08 -15.99 1.95
C SER A 194 21.60 -15.98 2.09
N ASN A 195 22.08 -15.30 3.14
CA ASN A 195 23.47 -15.28 3.56
C ASN A 195 23.73 -16.21 4.76
N VAL A 196 22.67 -16.81 5.32
CA VAL A 196 22.75 -17.70 6.50
C VAL A 196 22.64 -19.18 6.14
N GLY A 197 22.37 -19.51 4.87
CA GLY A 197 22.17 -20.87 4.40
C GLY A 197 20.80 -21.07 3.74
N PHE A 198 20.56 -22.26 3.21
CA PHE A 198 19.27 -22.60 2.63
C PHE A 198 18.28 -22.97 3.73
N PHE A 199 17.05 -22.46 3.63
CA PHE A 199 15.93 -22.84 4.47
C PHE A 199 14.63 -22.81 3.67
N GLU A 200 13.66 -23.62 4.09
CA GLU A 200 12.32 -23.60 3.51
C GLU A 200 11.49 -22.47 4.12
N VAL A 201 10.57 -21.94 3.32
CA VAL A 201 9.78 -20.74 3.59
C VAL A 201 8.30 -21.04 3.42
#